data_AF-A0A2H1FWL6-F1
#
_entry.id   AF-A0A2H1FWL6-F1
#
_cell.length_a   1.000
_cell.length_b   1.000
_cell.length_c   1.000
_cell.angle_alpha   90.00
_cell.angle_beta   90.00
_cell.angle_gamma   90.00
#
_symmetry.space_group_name_H-M   'P 1'
#
loop_
_entity.id
_entity.type
_entity.pdbx_description
1 polymer ?
#
loop_
_entity_poly.entity_id
_entity_poly.type
_entity_poly.pdbx_seq_one_letter_code
_entity_poly.pdbx_strand_id
1 'polypeptide(L)'
;MAPITEPSHLLNPLVTSLQLETSSSQLDGIPKDIEDSTRFATASLIQAAGILLHLPQEIIAQAIVVLSRFWVGPDGGSILDHDAEEVAAAALYLVAKPSAFPITPRQTLTTIKYLSSLPAAGLTSLDMSTKLGFSDWHVPESQYEAARNRLFEIEGHILRVLGFQTHVALPHTLCINYLQTIDAFQSSTGSRVAKAAFAHLNSALLSPQLLYLTHQPSALAVAAIYLASREIDVKLPEVEWWEVFDVDREELGFLVVAFRSIAGFALEEQRKWSERKAPMTVVELQAEVERYRTRGLGD
;
A
#
# COMPACT_ATOMS: atom_id res chain seq x y z
N MET A 1 -16.35 -7.13 -2.31
CA MET A 1 -16.45 -5.66 -2.34
C MET A 1 -17.86 -5.29 -2.74
N ALA A 2 -18.40 -4.17 -2.26
CA ALA A 2 -19.72 -3.70 -2.70
C ALA A 2 -19.65 -3.32 -4.20
N PRO A 3 -20.57 -3.81 -5.04
CA PRO A 3 -20.58 -3.48 -6.46
C PRO A 3 -20.96 -2.01 -6.65
N ILE A 4 -20.20 -1.29 -7.47
CA ILE A 4 -20.60 0.05 -7.90
C ILE A 4 -21.71 -0.11 -8.94
N THR A 5 -22.87 0.49 -8.71
CA THR A 5 -24.06 0.39 -9.58
C THR A 5 -23.89 1.13 -10.91
N GLU A 6 -22.93 2.04 -11.02
CA GLU A 6 -22.54 2.76 -12.25
C GLU A 6 -21.01 2.89 -12.34
N PRO A 7 -20.38 2.73 -13.52
CA PRO A 7 -18.94 2.92 -13.66
C PRO A 7 -18.56 4.40 -13.48
N SER A 8 -18.24 4.78 -12.25
CA SER A 8 -17.68 6.09 -11.93
C SER A 8 -16.16 6.00 -11.85
N HIS A 9 -15.46 6.83 -12.63
CA HIS A 9 -14.00 6.96 -12.58
C HIS A 9 -13.49 7.60 -11.28
N LEU A 10 -14.39 8.14 -10.45
CA LEU A 10 -14.05 8.85 -9.22
C LEU A 10 -14.30 8.02 -7.96
N LEU A 11 -15.04 6.92 -8.09
CA LEU A 11 -15.41 6.07 -6.95
C LEU A 11 -14.62 4.77 -6.98
N ASN A 12 -14.35 4.28 -5.77
CA ASN A 12 -13.79 2.97 -5.56
C ASN A 12 -14.84 2.02 -4.99
N PRO A 13 -14.81 0.73 -5.36
CA PRO A 13 -15.56 -0.27 -4.62
C PRO A 13 -15.01 -0.30 -3.20
N LEU A 14 -15.91 -0.27 -2.21
CA LEU A 14 -15.53 -0.33 -0.80
C LEU A 14 -15.65 -1.75 -0.27
N VAL A 15 -14.85 -2.04 0.74
CA VAL A 15 -14.88 -3.31 1.47
C VAL A 15 -16.05 -3.28 2.45
N THR A 16 -16.78 -4.39 2.55
CA THR A 16 -17.89 -4.53 3.50
C THR A 16 -17.35 -4.91 4.88
N SER A 17 -18.11 -4.66 5.95
CA SER A 17 -17.75 -5.07 7.32
C SER A 17 -17.40 -6.55 7.42
N LEU A 18 -18.19 -7.42 6.78
CA LEU A 18 -17.95 -8.88 6.73
C LEU A 18 -16.58 -9.24 6.12
N GLN A 19 -16.13 -8.49 5.12
CA GLN A 19 -14.83 -8.72 4.50
C GLN A 19 -13.66 -8.21 5.35
N LEU A 20 -13.91 -7.31 6.32
CA LEU A 20 -12.90 -6.83 7.27
C LEU A 20 -12.80 -7.71 8.52
N GLU A 21 -13.81 -8.53 8.80
CA GLU A 21 -13.85 -9.40 9.99
C GLU A 21 -12.76 -10.47 9.96
N THR A 22 -12.52 -11.07 8.79
CA THR A 22 -11.53 -12.15 8.65
C THR A 22 -10.96 -12.17 7.24
N SER A 23 -9.65 -12.39 7.14
CA SER A 23 -8.94 -12.60 5.88
C SER A 23 -8.71 -14.08 5.61
N SER A 24 -8.50 -14.44 4.34
CA SER A 24 -8.06 -15.79 3.94
C SER A 24 -6.81 -16.25 4.73
N SER A 25 -5.83 -15.36 4.89
CA SER A 25 -4.64 -15.59 5.72
C SER A 25 -4.95 -15.97 7.18
N GLN A 26 -5.94 -15.32 7.79
CA GLN A 26 -6.38 -15.63 9.16
C GLN A 26 -7.11 -16.97 9.23
N LEU A 27 -7.88 -17.33 8.21
CA LEU A 27 -8.51 -18.65 8.10
C LEU A 27 -7.46 -19.77 8.02
N ASP A 28 -6.33 -19.50 7.36
CA ASP A 28 -5.19 -20.42 7.31
C ASP A 28 -4.32 -20.40 8.59
N GLY A 29 -4.72 -19.61 9.59
CA GLY A 29 -4.10 -19.59 10.92
C GLY A 29 -2.91 -18.65 11.06
N ILE A 30 -2.76 -17.65 10.18
CA ILE A 30 -1.79 -16.57 10.36
C ILE A 30 -2.34 -15.58 11.40
N PRO A 31 -1.59 -15.28 12.48
CA PRO A 31 -1.96 -14.23 13.43
C PRO A 31 -2.02 -12.85 12.76
N LYS A 32 -3.03 -12.06 13.12
CA LYS A 32 -3.25 -10.71 12.57
C LYS A 32 -2.01 -9.80 12.65
N ASP A 33 -1.27 -9.86 13.76
CA ASP A 33 -0.06 -9.07 13.96
C ASP A 33 1.06 -9.40 12.95
N ILE A 34 1.18 -10.66 12.54
CA ILE A 34 2.14 -11.08 11.52
C ILE A 34 1.63 -10.69 10.12
N GLU A 35 0.33 -10.88 9.88
CA GLU A 35 -0.31 -10.47 8.64
C GLU A 35 -0.15 -8.96 8.38
N ASP A 36 -0.39 -8.11 9.38
CA ASP A 36 -0.25 -6.67 9.29
C ASP A 36 1.21 -6.27 9.00
N SER A 37 2.19 -6.91 9.66
CA SER A 37 3.61 -6.71 9.39
C SER A 37 3.99 -7.10 7.95
N THR A 38 3.53 -8.26 7.45
CA THR A 38 3.82 -8.70 6.08
C THR A 38 3.15 -7.79 5.05
N ARG A 39 1.91 -7.36 5.27
CA ARG A 39 1.22 -6.38 4.40
C ARG A 39 1.99 -5.06 4.33
N PHE A 40 2.41 -4.54 5.48
CA PHE A 40 3.19 -3.30 5.56
C PHE A 40 4.53 -3.42 4.81
N ALA A 41 5.26 -4.52 5.04
CA ALA A 41 6.52 -4.79 4.36
C ALA A 41 6.35 -4.94 2.84
N THR A 42 5.27 -5.60 2.40
CA THR A 42 4.98 -5.78 0.97
C THR A 42 4.62 -4.47 0.28
N ALA A 43 3.76 -3.65 0.89
CA ALA A 43 3.42 -2.35 0.34
C ALA A 43 4.64 -1.41 0.30
N SER A 44 5.51 -1.48 1.33
CA SER A 44 6.79 -0.75 1.35
C SER A 44 7.74 -1.22 0.26
N LEU A 45 7.78 -2.53 -0.04
CA LEU A 45 8.55 -3.11 -1.13
C LEU A 45 8.06 -2.60 -2.50
N ILE A 46 6.74 -2.55 -2.73
CA ILE A 46 6.16 -1.97 -3.94
C ILE A 46 6.55 -0.49 -4.07
N GLN A 47 6.48 0.27 -2.98
CA GLN A 47 6.86 1.68 -2.96
C GLN A 47 8.33 1.87 -3.34
N ALA A 48 9.24 1.10 -2.75
CA ALA A 48 10.66 1.14 -3.06
C ALA A 48 10.96 0.69 -4.51
N ALA A 49 10.31 -0.39 -4.97
CA ALA A 49 10.46 -0.90 -6.33
C ALA A 49 10.00 0.10 -7.38
N GLY A 50 8.86 0.75 -7.15
CA GLY A 50 8.35 1.77 -8.06
C GLY A 50 9.27 2.98 -8.17
N ILE A 51 9.86 3.43 -7.06
CA ILE A 51 10.85 4.52 -7.07
C ILE A 51 12.10 4.11 -7.86
N LEU A 52 12.62 2.91 -7.64
CA LEU A 52 13.81 2.40 -8.33
C LEU A 52 13.58 2.19 -9.83
N LEU A 53 12.34 1.87 -10.22
CA LEU A 53 11.90 1.76 -11.61
C LEU A 53 11.50 3.10 -12.25
N HIS A 54 11.61 4.21 -11.50
CA HIS A 54 11.19 5.55 -11.93
C HIS A 54 9.72 5.64 -12.37
N LEU A 55 8.84 4.89 -11.70
CA LEU A 55 7.40 4.96 -11.93
C LEU A 55 6.78 6.18 -11.24
N PRO A 56 5.75 6.81 -11.83
CA PRO A 56 4.98 7.84 -11.14
C PRO A 56 4.30 7.28 -9.89
N GLN A 57 4.20 8.09 -8.83
CA GLN A 57 3.55 7.70 -7.57
C GLN A 57 2.11 7.21 -7.76
N GLU A 58 1.41 7.71 -8.77
CA GLU A 58 0.07 7.24 -9.14
C GLU A 58 0.06 5.73 -9.46
N ILE A 59 0.98 5.25 -10.31
CA ILE A 59 1.08 3.83 -10.67
C ILE A 59 1.42 2.97 -9.44
N ILE A 60 2.32 3.47 -8.60
CA ILE A 60 2.74 2.80 -7.37
C ILE A 60 1.56 2.69 -6.39
N ALA A 61 0.83 3.78 -6.18
CA ALA A 61 -0.33 3.81 -5.30
C ALA A 61 -1.44 2.88 -5.80
N GLN A 62 -1.72 2.86 -7.10
CA GLN A 62 -2.66 1.93 -7.71
C GLN A 62 -2.25 0.47 -7.47
N ALA A 63 -0.96 0.13 -7.62
CA ALA A 63 -0.44 -1.21 -7.34
C ALA A 63 -0.64 -1.62 -5.86
N ILE A 64 -0.38 -0.72 -4.91
CA ILE A 64 -0.59 -0.99 -3.48
C ILE A 64 -2.08 -1.19 -3.16
N VAL A 65 -2.97 -0.42 -3.78
CA VAL A 65 -4.43 -0.59 -3.60
C VAL A 65 -4.89 -1.92 -4.21
N VAL A 66 -4.40 -2.29 -5.39
CA VAL A 66 -4.70 -3.58 -6.04
C VAL A 66 -4.22 -4.75 -5.17
N LEU A 67 -3.00 -4.67 -4.61
CA LEU A 67 -2.49 -5.64 -3.65
C LEU A 67 -3.38 -5.74 -2.41
N SER A 68 -3.76 -4.59 -1.84
CA SER A 68 -4.59 -4.54 -0.64
C SER A 68 -5.95 -5.19 -0.86
N ARG A 69 -6.55 -4.99 -2.06
CA ARG A 69 -7.80 -5.63 -2.46
C ARG A 69 -7.66 -7.14 -2.68
N PHE A 70 -6.51 -7.60 -3.17
CA PHE A 70 -6.27 -9.03 -3.37
C PHE A 70 -6.30 -9.81 -2.03
N TRP A 71 -5.73 -9.23 -0.98
CA TRP A 71 -5.64 -9.90 0.32
C TRP A 71 -6.83 -9.63 1.26
N VAL A 72 -7.83 -8.81 0.89
CA VAL A 72 -8.94 -8.49 1.80
C VAL A 72 -10.06 -9.53 1.74
N GLY A 73 -10.59 -9.90 2.90
CA GLY A 73 -11.73 -10.82 3.03
C GLY A 73 -11.39 -12.31 2.93
N PRO A 74 -12.40 -13.17 3.17
CA PRO A 74 -12.23 -14.62 3.18
C PRO A 74 -12.01 -15.21 1.77
N ASP A 75 -12.57 -14.57 0.75
CA ASP A 75 -12.43 -14.99 -0.66
C ASP A 75 -11.17 -14.39 -1.33
N GLY A 76 -10.34 -13.69 -0.56
CA GLY A 76 -9.08 -13.11 -1.02
C GLY A 76 -7.96 -14.15 -1.13
N GLY A 77 -6.80 -13.71 -1.62
CA GLY A 77 -5.59 -14.52 -1.57
C GLY A 77 -5.06 -14.66 -0.15
N SER A 78 -4.48 -15.81 0.17
CA SER A 78 -3.71 -16.01 1.39
C SER A 78 -2.25 -15.62 1.17
N ILE A 79 -1.60 -15.12 2.23
CA ILE A 79 -0.15 -14.87 2.21
C ILE A 79 0.62 -16.22 2.15
N LEU A 80 -0.03 -17.35 2.45
CA LEU A 80 0.57 -18.68 2.31
C LEU A 80 0.54 -19.24 0.88
N ASP A 81 -0.27 -18.68 -0.02
CA ASP A 81 -0.41 -19.19 -1.39
C ASP A 81 0.85 -18.93 -2.22
N HIS A 82 1.43 -17.75 -2.07
CA HIS A 82 2.56 -17.26 -2.83
C HIS A 82 3.45 -16.37 -1.95
N ASP A 83 4.76 -16.34 -2.21
CA ASP A 83 5.67 -15.44 -1.53
C ASP A 83 5.22 -13.99 -1.73
N ALA A 84 5.19 -13.21 -0.64
CA ALA A 84 4.72 -11.83 -0.66
C ALA A 84 5.53 -10.95 -1.63
N GLU A 85 6.81 -11.26 -1.83
CA GLU A 85 7.67 -10.61 -2.83
C GLU A 85 7.21 -10.88 -4.28
N GLU A 86 6.81 -12.12 -4.57
CA GLU A 86 6.30 -12.50 -5.89
C GLU A 86 4.93 -11.86 -6.15
N VAL A 87 4.08 -11.77 -5.11
CA VAL A 87 2.79 -11.05 -5.17
C VAL A 87 2.99 -9.54 -5.38
N ALA A 88 3.98 -8.93 -4.69
CA ALA A 88 4.35 -7.53 -4.91
C ALA A 88 4.78 -7.26 -6.35
N ALA A 89 5.65 -8.13 -6.89
CA ALA A 89 6.10 -8.06 -8.27
C ALA A 89 4.92 -8.15 -9.26
N ALA A 90 4.02 -9.10 -9.04
CA ALA A 90 2.85 -9.32 -9.89
C ALA A 90 1.88 -8.14 -9.83
N ALA A 91 1.59 -7.59 -8.65
CA ALA A 91 0.71 -6.43 -8.48
C ALA A 91 1.28 -5.18 -9.17
N LEU A 92 2.58 -4.92 -9.01
CA LEU A 92 3.24 -3.79 -9.67
C LEU A 92 3.26 -3.96 -11.20
N TYR A 93 3.60 -5.16 -11.68
CA TYR A 93 3.60 -5.48 -13.11
C TYR A 93 2.19 -5.33 -13.72
N LEU A 94 1.17 -5.86 -13.05
CA LEU A 94 -0.22 -5.82 -13.49
C LEU A 94 -0.71 -4.39 -13.76
N VAL A 95 -0.40 -3.46 -12.86
CA VAL A 95 -0.82 -2.06 -12.96
C VAL A 95 0.06 -1.27 -13.94
N ALA A 96 1.38 -1.50 -13.92
CA ALA A 96 2.30 -0.77 -14.78
C ALA A 96 2.18 -1.18 -16.26
N LYS A 97 1.93 -2.47 -16.56
CA LYS A 97 1.85 -3.01 -17.93
C LYS A 97 0.89 -2.26 -18.87
N PRO A 98 -0.37 -1.97 -18.50
CA PRO A 98 -1.30 -1.21 -19.35
C PRO A 98 -1.13 0.31 -19.24
N SER A 99 -0.26 0.80 -18.35
CA SER A 99 -0.07 2.23 -18.11
C SER A 99 0.78 2.91 -19.20
N ALA A 100 0.93 4.23 -19.12
CA ALA A 100 1.86 4.98 -19.96
C ALA A 100 3.35 4.69 -19.67
N PHE A 101 3.65 3.97 -18.58
CA PHE A 101 5.00 3.62 -18.12
C PHE A 101 5.15 2.10 -17.99
N PRO A 102 5.06 1.33 -19.09
CA PRO A 102 5.13 -0.13 -19.04
C PRO A 102 6.53 -0.58 -18.62
N ILE A 103 6.57 -1.55 -17.71
CA ILE A 103 7.80 -2.20 -17.25
C ILE A 103 7.87 -3.64 -17.78
N THR A 104 9.08 -4.13 -18.03
CA THR A 104 9.26 -5.52 -18.45
C THR A 104 9.22 -6.46 -17.24
N PRO A 105 8.83 -7.75 -17.43
CA PRO A 105 8.93 -8.75 -16.37
C PRO A 105 10.34 -8.85 -15.78
N ARG A 106 11.38 -8.76 -16.61
CA ARG A 106 12.77 -8.82 -16.16
C ARG A 106 13.16 -7.64 -15.27
N GLN A 107 12.77 -6.42 -15.64
CA GLN A 107 13.03 -5.25 -14.80
C GLN A 107 12.34 -5.40 -13.44
N THR A 108 11.08 -5.84 -13.45
CA THR A 108 10.30 -6.03 -12.22
C THR A 108 10.95 -7.07 -11.30
N LEU A 109 11.23 -8.26 -11.82
CA LEU A 109 11.83 -9.35 -11.05
C LEU A 109 13.24 -9.00 -10.55
N THR A 110 14.07 -8.36 -11.38
CA THR A 110 15.41 -7.93 -10.97
C THR A 110 15.35 -6.88 -9.87
N THR A 111 14.43 -5.92 -9.97
CA THR A 111 14.25 -4.84 -8.99
C THR A 111 13.81 -5.39 -7.65
N ILE A 112 12.81 -6.28 -7.65
CA ILE A 112 12.33 -6.92 -6.42
C ILE A 112 13.45 -7.76 -5.79
N LYS A 113 14.12 -8.63 -6.56
CA LYS A 113 15.24 -9.43 -6.06
C LYS A 113 16.37 -8.57 -5.49
N TYR A 114 16.69 -7.45 -6.14
CA TYR A 114 17.66 -6.47 -5.63
C TYR A 114 17.24 -5.91 -4.27
N LEU A 115 15.99 -5.45 -4.14
CA LEU A 115 15.47 -4.91 -2.89
C LEU A 115 15.38 -5.96 -1.78
N SER A 116 14.98 -7.18 -2.11
CA SER A 116 14.97 -8.32 -1.17
C SER A 116 16.38 -8.69 -0.70
N SER A 117 17.41 -8.44 -1.51
CA SER A 117 18.81 -8.68 -1.11
C SER A 117 19.38 -7.62 -0.17
N LEU A 118 18.76 -6.43 -0.06
CA LEU A 118 19.22 -5.37 0.82
C LEU A 118 18.97 -5.72 2.30
N PRO A 119 19.83 -5.31 3.24
CA PRO A 119 19.56 -5.47 4.68
C PRO A 119 18.25 -4.78 5.11
N ALA A 120 17.66 -5.20 6.23
CA ALA A 120 16.39 -4.64 6.74
C ALA A 120 16.40 -3.11 6.87
N ALA A 121 17.54 -2.52 7.25
CA ALA A 121 17.72 -1.06 7.34
C ALA A 121 17.78 -0.36 5.97
N GLY A 122 18.14 -1.06 4.89
CA GLY A 122 18.38 -0.50 3.56
C GLY A 122 17.12 -0.04 2.82
N LEU A 123 15.93 -0.50 3.24
CA LEU A 123 14.66 0.00 2.70
C LEU A 123 14.29 1.39 3.25
N THR A 124 14.80 1.75 4.44
CA THR A 124 14.51 3.02 5.12
C THR A 124 15.63 4.06 4.94
N SER A 125 16.89 3.62 4.92
CA SER A 125 18.03 4.48 4.62
C SER A 125 18.44 4.30 3.16
N LEU A 126 18.36 5.36 2.35
CA LEU A 126 18.95 5.48 1.01
C LEU A 126 20.50 5.39 1.02
N ASP A 127 21.11 4.89 2.09
CA ASP A 127 22.53 4.59 2.18
C ASP A 127 22.85 3.37 1.33
N MET A 128 22.92 3.62 0.03
CA MET A 128 23.38 2.72 -1.03
C MET A 128 24.90 2.44 -0.95
N SER A 129 25.52 2.61 0.22
CA SER A 129 26.95 2.37 0.43
C SER A 129 27.29 0.89 0.56
N THR A 130 26.29 0.01 0.72
CA THR A 130 26.47 -1.44 0.59
C THR A 130 26.62 -1.81 -0.89
N LYS A 131 27.87 -1.94 -1.33
CA LYS A 131 28.21 -2.50 -2.65
C LYS A 131 27.79 -3.98 -2.70
N LEU A 132 26.54 -4.25 -3.03
CA LEU A 132 26.09 -5.59 -3.43
C LEU A 132 26.84 -6.02 -4.68
N GLY A 133 27.32 -7.27 -4.71
CA GLY A 133 27.96 -7.83 -5.90
C GLY A 133 26.96 -7.95 -7.06
N PHE A 134 27.41 -7.79 -8.30
CA PHE A 134 26.58 -7.96 -9.50
C PHE A 134 25.90 -9.36 -9.54
N SER A 135 26.50 -10.38 -8.93
CA SER A 135 25.98 -11.75 -8.85
C SER A 135 24.74 -11.91 -7.97
N ASP A 136 24.54 -11.02 -6.99
CA ASP A 136 23.59 -11.29 -5.90
C ASP A 136 22.15 -10.96 -6.31
N TRP A 137 21.99 -9.97 -7.19
CA TRP A 137 20.70 -9.51 -7.69
C TRP A 137 20.43 -9.91 -9.15
N HIS A 138 21.44 -10.34 -9.90
CA HIS A 138 21.23 -10.80 -11.27
C HIS A 138 20.40 -12.09 -11.28
N VAL A 139 19.36 -12.13 -12.12
CA VAL A 139 18.57 -13.33 -12.35
C VAL A 139 19.17 -14.06 -13.56
N PRO A 140 19.83 -15.22 -13.38
CA PRO A 140 20.37 -15.98 -14.50
C PRO A 140 19.25 -16.45 -15.42
N GLU A 141 19.55 -16.60 -16.71
CA GLU A 141 18.54 -16.91 -17.73
C GLU A 141 17.75 -18.18 -17.43
N SER A 142 18.42 -19.20 -16.88
CA SER A 142 17.81 -20.47 -16.48
C SER A 142 16.75 -20.33 -15.37
N GLN A 143 16.87 -19.33 -14.50
CA GLN A 143 15.89 -19.06 -13.44
C GLN A 143 14.84 -18.03 -13.87
N TYR A 144 15.19 -17.17 -14.83
CA TYR A 144 14.31 -16.11 -15.31
C TYR A 144 13.03 -16.68 -15.93
N GLU A 145 13.11 -17.73 -16.75
CA GLU A 145 11.93 -18.31 -17.39
C GLU A 145 10.92 -18.84 -16.36
N ALA A 146 11.41 -19.54 -15.34
CA ALA A 146 10.57 -20.05 -14.26
C ALA A 146 9.94 -18.90 -13.45
N ALA A 147 10.74 -17.90 -13.06
CA ALA A 147 10.24 -16.74 -12.32
C ALA A 147 9.23 -15.91 -13.15
N ARG A 148 9.43 -15.80 -14.47
CA ARG A 148 8.50 -15.12 -15.37
C ARG A 148 7.17 -15.85 -15.45
N ASN A 149 7.18 -17.18 -15.51
CA ASN A 149 5.95 -17.97 -15.54
C ASN A 149 5.17 -17.82 -14.23
N ARG A 150 5.85 -17.88 -13.07
CA ARG A 150 5.23 -17.60 -11.76
C ARG A 150 4.63 -16.21 -11.67
N LEU A 151 5.34 -15.19 -12.17
CA LEU A 151 4.82 -13.82 -12.22
C LEU A 151 3.48 -13.75 -12.97
N PHE A 152 3.35 -14.43 -14.11
CA PHE A 152 2.11 -14.45 -14.89
C PHE A 152 1.00 -15.30 -14.24
N GLU A 153 1.36 -16.38 -13.55
CA GLU A 153 0.41 -17.19 -12.79
C GLU A 153 -0.21 -16.38 -11.64
N ILE A 154 0.63 -15.68 -10.86
CA ILE A 154 0.19 -14.83 -9.75
C ILE A 154 -0.59 -13.62 -10.28
N GLU A 155 -0.15 -13.01 -11.39
CA GLU A 155 -0.91 -11.94 -12.06
C GLU A 155 -2.33 -12.42 -12.42
N GLY A 156 -2.45 -13.60 -13.02
CA GLY A 156 -3.74 -14.22 -13.33
C GLY A 156 -4.58 -14.54 -12.10
N HIS A 157 -3.94 -14.92 -10.99
CA HIS A 157 -4.61 -15.15 -9.72
C HIS A 157 -5.19 -13.86 -9.14
N ILE A 158 -4.40 -12.78 -9.08
CA ILE A 158 -4.86 -11.45 -8.64
C ILE A 158 -6.07 -11.00 -9.47
N LEU A 159 -5.98 -11.10 -10.80
CA LEU A 159 -7.09 -10.74 -11.70
C LEU A 159 -8.37 -11.53 -11.43
N ARG A 160 -8.25 -12.83 -11.15
CA ARG A 160 -9.40 -13.70 -10.85
C ARG A 160 -10.08 -13.31 -9.54
N VAL A 161 -9.31 -13.12 -8.47
CA VAL A 161 -9.84 -12.73 -7.15
C VAL A 161 -10.53 -11.36 -7.23
N LEU A 162 -9.96 -10.43 -7.99
CA LEU A 162 -10.54 -9.09 -8.17
C LEU A 162 -11.69 -9.05 -9.19
N GLY A 163 -12.03 -10.16 -9.84
CA GLY A 163 -13.03 -10.18 -10.91
C GLY A 163 -12.70 -9.21 -12.05
N PHE A 164 -11.41 -9.05 -12.36
CA PHE A 164 -10.86 -8.09 -13.33
C PHE A 164 -11.13 -6.61 -13.02
N GLN A 165 -11.57 -6.27 -11.80
CA GLN A 165 -11.75 -4.88 -11.38
C GLN A 165 -10.43 -4.26 -10.88
N THR A 166 -9.59 -3.84 -11.82
CA THR A 166 -8.28 -3.23 -11.54
C THR A 166 -8.31 -1.70 -11.46
N HIS A 167 -9.44 -1.07 -11.78
CA HIS A 167 -9.58 0.39 -11.70
C HIS A 167 -9.43 0.90 -10.26
N VAL A 168 -8.61 1.94 -10.09
CA VAL A 168 -8.39 2.61 -8.80
C VAL A 168 -8.43 4.12 -9.00
N ALA A 169 -9.40 4.77 -8.38
CA ALA A 169 -9.46 6.22 -8.25
C ALA A 169 -8.58 6.66 -7.07
N LEU A 170 -7.64 7.58 -7.32
CA LEU A 170 -6.75 8.12 -6.28
C LEU A 170 -7.19 9.52 -5.81
N PRO A 171 -6.96 9.86 -4.53
CA PRO A 171 -7.39 11.13 -3.95
C PRO A 171 -6.51 12.34 -4.34
N HIS A 172 -5.33 12.12 -4.94
CA HIS A 172 -4.34 13.19 -5.16
C HIS A 172 -4.85 14.32 -6.07
N THR A 173 -5.51 13.99 -7.18
CA THR A 173 -6.09 14.99 -8.08
C THR A 173 -7.24 15.74 -7.41
N LEU A 174 -8.10 15.02 -6.68
CA LEU A 174 -9.18 15.63 -5.88
C LEU A 174 -8.63 16.59 -4.83
N CYS A 175 -7.54 16.21 -4.16
CA CYS A 175 -6.88 17.06 -3.17
C CYS A 175 -6.44 18.41 -3.76
N ILE A 176 -5.90 18.43 -4.98
CA ILE A 176 -5.55 19.70 -5.65
C ILE A 176 -6.80 20.49 -6.02
N ASN A 177 -7.82 19.84 -6.58
CA ASN A 177 -9.07 20.50 -6.95
C ASN A 177 -9.76 21.12 -5.73
N TYR A 178 -9.84 20.40 -4.60
CA TYR A 178 -10.44 20.89 -3.37
C TYR A 178 -9.67 22.07 -2.78
N LEU A 179 -8.32 22.00 -2.78
CA LEU A 179 -7.47 23.12 -2.37
C LEU A 179 -7.66 24.35 -3.28
N GLN A 180 -7.91 24.17 -4.57
CA GLN A 180 -8.26 25.26 -5.49
C GLN A 180 -9.65 25.83 -5.19
N THR A 181 -10.65 24.97 -4.94
CA THR A 181 -12.03 25.40 -4.63
C THR A 181 -12.12 26.23 -3.36
N ILE A 182 -11.30 25.93 -2.34
CA ILE A 182 -11.25 26.71 -1.09
C ILE A 182 -10.23 27.85 -1.11
N ASP A 183 -9.73 28.21 -2.31
CA ASP A 183 -8.78 29.30 -2.54
C ASP A 183 -7.45 29.20 -1.76
N ALA A 184 -7.04 28.00 -1.34
CA ALA A 184 -5.83 27.79 -0.54
C ALA A 184 -4.54 28.20 -1.28
N PHE A 185 -4.55 28.16 -2.62
CA PHE A 185 -3.40 28.53 -3.46
C PHE A 185 -3.21 30.04 -3.67
N GLN A 186 -4.16 30.88 -3.24
CA GLN A 186 -3.97 32.34 -3.28
C GLN A 186 -2.86 32.78 -2.31
N SER A 187 -2.69 32.03 -1.22
CA SER A 187 -1.60 32.23 -0.27
C SER A 187 -0.33 31.47 -0.71
N SER A 188 0.84 32.03 -0.39
CA SER A 188 2.13 31.35 -0.54
C SER A 188 2.24 30.05 0.27
N THR A 189 1.35 29.86 1.26
CA THR A 189 1.29 28.64 2.10
C THR A 189 0.55 27.47 1.44
N GLY A 190 -0.27 27.70 0.41
CA GLY A 190 -1.09 26.65 -0.22
C GLY A 190 -0.27 25.50 -0.79
N SER A 191 0.88 25.81 -1.41
CA SER A 191 1.80 24.77 -1.92
C SER A 191 2.38 23.89 -0.81
N ARG A 192 2.62 24.45 0.38
CA ARG A 192 3.10 23.68 1.54
C ARG A 192 2.00 22.74 2.05
N VAL A 193 0.75 23.22 2.11
CA VAL A 193 -0.41 22.41 2.51
C VAL A 193 -0.62 21.25 1.55
N ALA A 194 -0.57 21.50 0.23
CA ALA A 194 -0.69 20.45 -0.77
C ALA A 194 0.38 19.35 -0.60
N LYS A 195 1.64 19.75 -0.38
CA LYS A 195 2.75 18.80 -0.16
C LYS A 195 2.55 17.96 1.11
N ALA A 196 2.14 18.59 2.22
CA ALA A 196 1.86 17.88 3.46
C ALA A 196 0.65 16.94 3.32
N ALA A 197 -0.43 17.38 2.66
CA ALA A 197 -1.59 16.54 2.39
C ALA A 197 -1.21 15.32 1.54
N PHE A 198 -0.39 15.51 0.50
CA PHE A 198 0.12 14.41 -0.33
C PHE A 198 0.99 13.43 0.46
N ALA A 199 1.80 13.92 1.42
CA ALA A 199 2.57 13.06 2.31
C ALA A 199 1.67 12.18 3.18
N HIS A 200 0.59 12.73 3.73
CA HIS A 200 -0.42 11.97 4.49
C HIS A 200 -1.13 10.93 3.62
N LEU A 201 -1.55 11.31 2.40
CA LEU A 201 -2.17 10.38 1.44
C LEU A 201 -1.24 9.22 1.08
N ASN A 202 0.03 9.51 0.78
CA ASN A 202 1.01 8.47 0.47
C ASN A 202 1.28 7.56 1.68
N SER A 203 1.30 8.11 2.89
CA SER A 203 1.47 7.32 4.11
C SER A 203 0.29 6.38 4.36
N ALA A 204 -0.94 6.81 4.02
CA ALA A 204 -2.15 5.99 4.19
C ALA A 204 -2.21 4.75 3.29
N LEU A 205 -1.42 4.68 2.22
CA LEU A 205 -1.26 3.47 1.42
C LEU A 205 -0.66 2.31 2.25
N LEU A 206 0.10 2.64 3.30
CA LEU A 206 0.76 1.67 4.18
C LEU A 206 -0.04 1.40 5.47
N SER A 207 -1.24 1.97 5.60
CA SER A 207 -2.02 1.85 6.84
C SER A 207 -2.62 0.44 7.01
N PRO A 208 -2.46 -0.20 8.19
CA PRO A 208 -3.11 -1.48 8.47
C PRO A 208 -4.65 -1.37 8.52
N GLN A 209 -5.19 -0.15 8.66
CA GLN A 209 -6.63 0.11 8.68
C GLN A 209 -7.26 0.15 7.28
N LEU A 210 -6.48 -0.12 6.22
CA LEU A 210 -6.93 -0.22 4.83
C LEU A 210 -7.79 0.98 4.40
N LEU A 211 -7.32 2.21 4.67
CA LEU A 211 -8.08 3.45 4.45
C LEU A 211 -8.56 3.62 3.00
N TYR A 212 -7.72 3.23 2.04
CA TYR A 212 -8.04 3.26 0.60
C TYR A 212 -9.11 2.25 0.16
N LEU A 213 -9.48 1.31 1.03
CA LEU A 213 -10.48 0.27 0.78
C LEU A 213 -11.77 0.52 1.56
N THR A 214 -11.71 1.32 2.62
CA THR A 214 -12.83 1.60 3.53
C THR A 214 -13.50 2.93 3.24
N HIS A 215 -12.77 3.91 2.70
CA HIS A 215 -13.27 5.27 2.47
C HIS A 215 -13.11 5.68 1.01
N GLN A 216 -13.98 6.59 0.55
CA GLN A 216 -13.90 7.12 -0.81
C GLN A 216 -12.72 8.10 -0.97
N PRO A 217 -12.19 8.28 -2.20
CA PRO A 217 -11.11 9.22 -2.46
C PRO A 217 -11.42 10.67 -2.04
N SER A 218 -12.68 11.10 -2.11
CA SER A 218 -13.13 12.42 -1.65
C SER A 218 -12.84 12.61 -0.15
N ALA A 219 -13.29 11.67 0.68
CA ALA A 219 -13.09 11.68 2.12
C ALA A 219 -11.60 11.67 2.51
N LEU A 220 -10.80 10.82 1.85
CA LEU A 220 -9.35 10.77 2.06
C LEU A 220 -8.67 12.11 1.73
N ALA A 221 -9.03 12.75 0.62
CA ALA A 221 -8.48 14.04 0.23
C ALA A 221 -8.82 15.15 1.24
N VAL A 222 -10.09 15.23 1.66
CA VAL A 222 -10.57 16.22 2.63
C VAL A 222 -9.87 16.06 3.97
N ALA A 223 -9.79 14.83 4.49
CA ALA A 223 -9.13 14.56 5.76
C ALA A 223 -7.62 14.86 5.71
N ALA A 224 -6.95 14.57 4.60
CA ALA A 224 -5.54 14.93 4.40
C ALA A 224 -5.33 16.46 4.36
N ILE A 225 -6.21 17.20 3.67
CA ILE A 225 -6.17 18.68 3.64
C ILE A 225 -6.40 19.26 5.04
N TYR A 226 -7.39 18.74 5.77
CA TYR A 226 -7.71 19.19 7.11
C TYR A 226 -6.52 19.01 8.06
N LEU A 227 -5.90 17.82 8.06
CA LEU A 227 -4.73 17.54 8.90
C LEU A 227 -3.52 18.41 8.52
N ALA A 228 -3.21 18.49 7.22
CA ALA A 228 -2.10 19.30 6.71
C ALA A 228 -2.24 20.79 7.03
N SER A 229 -3.46 21.32 6.94
CA SER A 229 -3.73 22.73 7.22
C SER A 229 -3.53 23.07 8.69
N ARG A 230 -3.86 22.13 9.60
CA ARG A 230 -3.58 22.28 11.04
C ARG A 230 -2.11 22.20 11.37
N GLU A 231 -1.34 21.36 10.68
CA GLU A 231 0.11 21.24 10.90
C GLU A 231 0.88 22.48 10.42
N ILE A 232 0.41 23.13 9.36
CA ILE A 232 1.06 24.31 8.76
C ILE A 232 0.48 25.63 9.31
N ASP A 233 -0.55 25.56 10.15
CA ASP A 233 -1.26 26.70 10.73
C ASP A 233 -1.89 27.62 9.66
N VAL A 234 -2.56 27.02 8.67
CA VAL A 234 -3.33 27.74 7.66
C VAL A 234 -4.79 27.80 8.08
N LYS A 235 -5.34 29.02 8.14
CA LYS A 235 -6.76 29.25 8.39
C LYS A 235 -7.57 28.84 7.18
N LEU A 236 -8.24 27.70 7.29
CA LEU A 236 -9.32 27.29 6.39
C LEU A 236 -10.61 28.03 6.76
N PRO A 237 -11.65 28.02 5.89
CA PRO A 237 -12.95 28.60 6.22
C PRO A 237 -13.46 28.10 7.58
N GLU A 238 -14.02 29.01 8.39
CA GLU A 238 -14.52 28.69 9.75
C GLU A 238 -15.80 27.84 9.75
N VAL A 239 -16.43 27.69 8.57
CA VAL A 239 -17.59 26.83 8.34
C VAL A 239 -17.13 25.38 8.13
N GLU A 240 -18.04 24.42 8.28
CA GLU A 240 -17.85 22.99 8.00
C GLU A 240 -17.66 22.74 6.49
N TRP A 241 -16.57 23.28 5.93
CA TRP A 241 -16.27 23.28 4.50
C TRP A 241 -16.13 21.87 3.91
N TRP A 242 -15.85 20.87 4.75
CA TRP A 242 -15.78 19.46 4.36
C TRP A 242 -17.13 18.90 3.91
N GLU A 243 -18.25 19.45 4.40
CA GLU A 243 -19.60 19.00 3.99
C GLU A 243 -19.87 19.30 2.51
N VAL A 244 -19.22 20.34 1.94
CA VAL A 244 -19.31 20.67 0.50
C VAL A 244 -18.74 19.56 -0.39
N PHE A 245 -17.89 18.70 0.19
CA PHE A 245 -17.25 17.58 -0.49
C PHE A 245 -17.87 16.24 -0.10
N ASP A 246 -19.09 16.25 0.47
CA ASP A 246 -19.85 15.07 0.90
C ASP A 246 -19.11 14.23 1.95
N VAL A 247 -18.44 14.89 2.91
CA VAL A 247 -17.74 14.23 4.02
C VAL A 247 -18.38 14.60 5.34
N ASP A 248 -18.76 13.60 6.13
CA ASP A 248 -19.34 13.82 7.44
C ASP A 248 -18.28 14.09 8.51
N ARG A 249 -18.67 14.79 9.58
CA ARG A 249 -17.77 15.10 10.70
C ARG A 249 -17.20 13.85 11.38
N GLU A 250 -18.00 12.79 11.49
CA GLU A 250 -17.57 11.52 12.09
C GLU A 250 -16.51 10.82 11.22
N GLU A 251 -16.75 10.75 9.92
CA GLU A 251 -15.82 10.19 8.93
C GLU A 251 -14.51 10.98 8.91
N LEU A 252 -14.59 12.31 8.87
CA LEU A 252 -13.42 13.20 8.96
C LEU A 252 -12.63 12.96 10.25
N GLY A 253 -13.31 12.89 11.40
CA GLY A 253 -12.69 12.66 12.69
C GLY A 253 -11.94 11.33 12.74
N PHE A 254 -12.57 10.26 12.24
CA PHE A 254 -11.95 8.94 12.12
C PHE A 254 -10.69 9.00 11.25
N LEU A 255 -10.79 9.53 10.04
CA LEU A 255 -9.69 9.58 9.07
C LEU A 255 -8.50 10.40 9.58
N VAL A 256 -8.74 11.52 10.27
CA VAL A 256 -7.67 12.36 10.84
C VAL A 256 -6.89 11.60 11.92
N VAL A 257 -7.58 10.85 12.79
CA VAL A 257 -6.92 10.01 13.81
C VAL A 257 -6.17 8.87 13.14
N ALA A 258 -6.78 8.24 12.14
CA ALA A 258 -6.17 7.17 11.37
C ALA A 258 -4.86 7.63 10.69
N PHE A 259 -4.86 8.78 10.00
CA PHE A 259 -3.65 9.34 9.39
C PHE A 259 -2.52 9.55 10.40
N ARG A 260 -2.83 10.10 11.58
CA ARG A 260 -1.84 10.33 12.64
C ARG A 260 -1.28 9.04 13.24
N SER A 261 -2.08 7.97 13.26
CA SER A 261 -1.66 6.68 13.83
C SER A 261 -0.59 5.96 13.01
N ILE A 262 -0.52 6.22 11.69
CA ILE A 262 0.37 5.51 10.76
C ILE A 262 1.85 5.72 11.13
N ALA A 263 2.23 6.93 11.51
CA ALA A 263 3.62 7.21 11.89
C ALA A 263 4.04 6.41 13.14
N GLY A 264 3.13 6.25 14.11
CA GLY A 264 3.37 5.41 15.28
C GLY A 264 3.53 3.95 14.91
N PHE A 265 2.61 3.43 14.09
CA PHE A 265 2.66 2.04 13.60
C PHE A 265 3.95 1.75 12.82
N ALA A 266 4.37 2.64 11.92
CA ALA A 266 5.60 2.46 11.15
C ALA A 266 6.86 2.42 12.04
N LEU A 267 6.90 3.25 13.09
CA LEU A 267 8.00 3.23 14.06
C LEU A 267 7.99 1.94 14.89
N GLU A 268 6.81 1.44 15.27
CA GLU A 268 6.68 0.15 15.98
C GLU A 268 7.13 -1.02 15.10
N GLU A 269 6.72 -1.07 13.84
CA GLU A 269 7.18 -2.06 12.87
C GLU A 269 8.70 -2.00 12.65
N GLN A 270 9.27 -0.79 12.54
CA GLN A 270 10.72 -0.62 12.42
C GLN A 270 11.46 -1.15 13.65
N ARG A 271 10.90 -0.97 14.86
CA ARG A 271 11.48 -1.49 16.11
C ARG A 271 11.31 -3.00 16.24
N LYS A 272 10.17 -3.53 15.82
CA LYS A 272 9.84 -4.97 15.84
C LYS A 272 10.74 -5.77 14.90
N TRP A 273 11.08 -5.20 13.75
CA TRP A 273 11.88 -5.81 12.69
C TRP A 273 13.27 -5.16 12.53
N SER A 274 13.81 -4.58 13.62
CA SER A 274 15.13 -3.93 13.56
C SER A 274 16.28 -4.93 13.38
N GLU A 275 16.18 -6.10 14.01
CA GLU A 275 17.21 -7.15 13.99
C GLU A 275 17.03 -8.16 12.85
N ARG A 276 15.81 -8.28 12.33
CA ARG A 276 15.39 -9.28 11.34
C ARG A 276 14.34 -8.69 10.42
N LYS A 277 14.29 -9.14 9.17
CA LYS A 277 13.24 -8.72 8.23
C LYS A 277 11.88 -9.31 8.61
N ALA A 278 10.82 -8.60 8.27
CA ALA A 278 9.47 -9.15 8.26
C ALA A 278 9.43 -10.38 7.32
N PRO A 279 8.62 -11.41 7.63
CA PRO A 279 8.52 -12.60 6.80
C PRO A 279 7.87 -12.25 5.47
N MET A 280 8.65 -12.40 4.38
CA MET A 280 8.23 -12.08 3.02
C MET A 280 8.11 -13.32 2.13
N THR A 281 8.69 -14.44 2.57
CA THR A 281 8.52 -15.76 1.94
C THR A 281 7.61 -16.65 2.78
N VAL A 282 6.93 -17.60 2.14
CA VAL A 282 6.05 -18.57 2.80
C VAL A 282 6.80 -19.37 3.86
N VAL A 283 8.07 -19.73 3.59
CA VAL A 283 8.92 -20.49 4.52
C VAL A 283 9.23 -19.67 5.78
N GLU A 284 9.62 -18.40 5.62
CA GLU A 284 9.86 -17.50 6.74
C GLU A 284 8.60 -17.26 7.56
N LEU A 285 7.46 -17.13 6.87
CA LEU A 285 6.17 -16.91 7.50
C LEU A 285 5.76 -18.09 8.36
N GLN A 286 5.88 -19.33 7.84
CA GLN A 286 5.59 -20.54 8.60
C GLN A 286 6.47 -20.66 9.84
N ALA A 287 7.79 -20.42 9.70
CA ALA A 287 8.72 -20.44 10.82
C ALA A 287 8.37 -19.37 11.89
N GLU A 288 7.88 -18.20 11.46
CA GLU A 288 7.48 -17.14 12.38
C GLU A 288 6.15 -17.45 13.09
N VAL A 289 5.20 -18.08 12.40
CA VAL A 289 3.96 -18.58 13.00
C VAL A 289 4.25 -19.65 14.07
N GLU A 290 5.20 -20.55 13.83
CA GLU A 290 5.64 -21.54 14.82
C GLU A 290 6.30 -20.88 16.05
N ARG A 291 7.13 -19.85 15.84
CA ARG A 291 7.71 -19.04 16.93
C ARG A 291 6.64 -18.30 17.73
N TYR A 292 5.62 -17.79 17.06
CA TYR A 292 4.50 -17.12 17.71
C TYR A 292 3.72 -18.10 18.61
N ARG A 293 3.42 -19.30 18.09
CA ARG A 293 2.75 -20.36 18.86
C ARG A 293 3.55 -20.81 20.07
N THR A 294 4.86 -20.96 19.94
CA THR A 294 5.74 -21.35 21.06
C THR A 294 5.88 -20.26 22.13
N ARG A 295 5.85 -18.97 21.75
CA ARG A 295 5.80 -17.86 22.72
C ARG A 295 4.46 -17.80 23.47
N GLY A 296 3.35 -18.01 22.77
CA GLY A 296 2.01 -17.99 23.38
C GLY A 296 1.69 -19.20 24.29
N LEU A 297 2.51 -20.26 24.26
CA LEU A 297 2.42 -21.41 25.17
C LEU A 297 3.29 -21.25 26.43
N GLY A 298 4.07 -20.17 26.53
CA GLY A 298 4.98 -19.88 27.64
C GLY A 298 4.45 -18.89 28.68
N ASP A 299 3.26 -18.33 28.46
CA ASP A 299 2.51 -17.47 29.39
C ASP A 299 1.31 -18.23 29.98
#